data_AF-A0A2T4IF41-F1
#
_entry.id   AF-A0A2T4IF41-F1
#
_cell.length_a   1.000
_cell.length_b   1.000
_cell.length_c   1.000
_cell.angle_alpha   90.00
_cell.angle_beta   90.00
_cell.angle_gamma   90.00
#
_symmetry.space_group_name_H-M   'P 1'
#
loop_
_entity.id
_entity.type
_entity.pdbx_description
1 polymer ?
#
loop_
_entity_poly.entity_id
_entity_poly.type
_entity_poly.pdbx_seq_one_letter_code
_entity_poly.pdbx_strand_id
1 'polypeptide(L)'
;MSSELVRRAAAGDFSPEVAAWLAEGMRKHLAGDDLQHSLGLDRASRVRERNKALQEAAELLAGDDDPWRCAGRLEAAVKRFEARILPLLLRDPQLPISPVDKALRRAFDSGLRVPGTARNLYELIR
;
A
#
# COMPACT_ATOMS: atom_id res chain seq x y z
N MET A 1 -5.87 0.61 -0.34
CA MET A 1 -7.02 0.58 -1.26
C MET A 1 -7.59 1.99 -1.37
N SER A 2 -7.93 2.66 -0.28
CA SER A 2 -8.34 4.07 -0.23
C SER A 2 -7.31 5.01 -0.86
N SER A 3 -5.99 4.84 -0.62
CA SER A 3 -4.97 5.68 -1.29
C SER A 3 -4.93 5.51 -2.82
N GLU A 4 -5.21 4.32 -3.31
CA GLU A 4 -5.31 4.02 -4.75
C GLU A 4 -6.52 4.74 -5.36
N LEU A 5 -7.68 4.58 -4.72
CA LEU A 5 -8.95 5.16 -5.15
C LEU A 5 -8.92 6.70 -5.13
N VAL A 6 -8.27 7.31 -4.13
CA VAL A 6 -8.02 8.75 -4.10
C VAL A 6 -7.24 9.22 -5.32
N ARG A 7 -6.16 8.53 -5.70
CA ARG A 7 -5.35 8.94 -6.86
C ARG A 7 -6.13 8.81 -8.16
N ARG A 8 -6.92 7.74 -8.29
CA ARG A 8 -7.80 7.54 -9.44
C ARG A 8 -8.84 8.67 -9.53
N ALA A 9 -9.53 8.96 -8.44
CA ALA A 9 -10.47 10.08 -8.36
C ALA A 9 -9.80 11.42 -8.70
N ALA A 10 -8.61 11.69 -8.18
CA ALA A 10 -7.85 12.91 -8.46
C ALA A 10 -7.40 13.02 -9.93
N ALA A 11 -7.18 11.88 -10.60
CA ALA A 11 -6.91 11.82 -12.04
C ALA A 11 -8.19 11.92 -12.91
N GLY A 12 -9.36 12.10 -12.30
CA GLY A 12 -10.64 12.17 -12.99
C GLY A 12 -11.25 10.81 -13.33
N ASP A 13 -10.72 9.70 -12.81
CA ASP A 13 -11.34 8.38 -12.94
C ASP A 13 -12.51 8.25 -11.96
N PHE A 14 -13.72 8.21 -12.50
CA PHE A 14 -14.98 7.96 -11.78
C PHE A 14 -15.62 6.62 -12.17
N SER A 15 -14.80 5.63 -12.49
CA SER A 15 -15.25 4.24 -12.67
C SER A 15 -16.12 3.76 -11.49
N PRO A 16 -16.95 2.71 -11.70
CA PRO A 16 -17.95 2.28 -10.72
C PRO A 16 -17.39 2.02 -9.32
N GLU A 17 -16.16 1.49 -9.23
CA GLU A 17 -15.48 1.26 -7.96
C GLU A 17 -15.16 2.58 -7.22
N VAL A 18 -14.59 3.56 -7.91
CA VAL A 18 -14.25 4.88 -7.33
C VAL A 18 -15.52 5.64 -6.95
N ALA A 19 -16.54 5.60 -7.81
CA ALA A 19 -17.83 6.23 -7.54
C ALA A 19 -18.53 5.61 -6.32
N ALA A 20 -18.53 4.28 -6.20
CA ALA A 20 -19.11 3.60 -5.04
C ALA A 20 -18.37 3.93 -3.74
N TRP A 21 -17.04 3.95 -3.77
CA TRP A 21 -16.22 4.35 -2.62
C TRP A 21 -16.48 5.81 -2.20
N LEU A 22 -16.52 6.75 -3.15
CA LEU A 22 -16.85 8.15 -2.87
C LEU A 22 -18.25 8.29 -2.29
N ALA A 23 -19.25 7.65 -2.90
CA ALA A 23 -20.64 7.72 -2.44
C ALA A 23 -20.78 7.20 -1.00
N GLU A 24 -20.17 6.06 -0.68
CA GLU A 24 -20.20 5.48 0.66
C GLU A 24 -19.47 6.36 1.68
N GLY A 25 -18.31 6.93 1.31
CA GLY A 25 -17.59 7.87 2.16
C GLY A 25 -18.41 9.14 2.44
N MET A 26 -19.01 9.73 1.40
CA MET A 26 -19.86 10.92 1.58
C MET A 26 -21.10 10.62 2.42
N ARG A 27 -21.69 9.42 2.28
CA ARG A 27 -22.82 8.97 3.11
C ARG A 27 -22.46 8.90 4.60
N LYS A 28 -21.30 8.35 4.95
CA LYS A 28 -20.81 8.30 6.33
C LYS A 28 -20.52 9.69 6.88
N HIS A 29 -19.93 10.56 6.06
CA HIS A 29 -19.64 11.94 6.45
C HIS A 29 -20.93 12.73 6.74
N LEU A 30 -21.96 12.58 5.89
CA LEU A 30 -23.28 13.18 6.12
C LEU A 30 -23.97 12.62 7.38
N ALA A 31 -23.63 11.40 7.80
CA ALA A 31 -24.11 10.82 9.05
C ALA A 31 -23.33 11.31 10.30
N GLY A 32 -22.36 12.21 10.12
CA GLY A 32 -21.63 12.88 11.21
C GLY A 32 -20.21 12.36 11.47
N ASP A 33 -19.71 11.44 10.65
CA ASP A 33 -18.33 10.96 10.77
C ASP A 33 -17.34 11.96 10.14
N ASP A 34 -16.09 11.97 10.62
CA ASP A 34 -15.04 12.82 10.05
C ASP A 34 -14.76 12.42 8.59
N LEU A 35 -14.47 13.39 7.74
CA LEU A 35 -14.28 13.13 6.31
C LEU A 35 -13.09 12.20 6.04
N GLN A 36 -11.99 12.33 6.79
CA GLN A 36 -10.84 11.45 6.60
C GLN A 36 -11.18 10.02 7.03
N HIS A 37 -11.88 9.86 8.15
CA HIS A 37 -12.30 8.55 8.62
C HIS A 37 -13.32 7.90 7.67
N SER A 38 -14.29 8.67 7.20
CA SER A 38 -15.34 8.24 6.27
C SER A 38 -14.78 7.71 4.95
N LEU A 39 -13.75 8.37 4.42
CA LEU A 39 -13.06 7.96 3.19
C LEU A 39 -11.95 6.92 3.44
N GLY A 40 -11.71 6.52 4.69
CA GLY A 40 -10.62 5.60 5.06
C GLY A 40 -9.22 6.18 4.79
N LEU A 41 -9.09 7.50 4.88
CA LEU A 41 -7.86 8.27 4.71
C LEU A 41 -7.20 8.66 6.03
N ASP A 42 -7.80 8.27 7.15
CA ASP A 42 -7.23 8.39 8.48
C ASP A 42 -5.96 7.55 8.64
N ARG A 43 -5.19 7.87 9.68
CA ARG A 43 -3.90 7.21 9.95
C ARG A 43 -4.05 5.70 10.18
N ALA A 44 -5.08 5.25 10.88
CA ALA A 44 -5.26 3.83 11.18
C ALA A 44 -5.57 3.04 9.90
N SER A 45 -6.41 3.58 9.03
CA SER A 45 -6.67 3.00 7.70
C SER A 45 -5.40 2.92 6.86
N ARG A 46 -4.59 3.98 6.79
CA ARG A 46 -3.29 3.94 6.08
C ARG A 46 -2.33 2.90 6.66
N VAL A 47 -2.30 2.72 7.98
CA VAL A 47 -1.48 1.67 8.63
C VAL A 47 -1.93 0.29 8.19
N ARG A 48 -3.24 0.01 8.20
CA ARG A 48 -3.80 -1.27 7.75
C ARG A 48 -3.46 -1.53 6.28
N GLU A 49 -3.59 -0.52 5.43
CA GLU A 49 -3.25 -0.65 4.01
C GLU A 49 -1.78 -0.95 3.76
N ARG A 50 -0.89 -0.20 4.42
CA ARG A 50 0.55 -0.44 4.35
C ARG A 50 0.88 -1.86 4.82
N ASN A 51 0.34 -2.28 5.96
CA ASN A 51 0.64 -3.59 6.54
C ASN A 51 0.14 -4.72 5.64
N LYS A 52 -1.08 -4.62 5.12
CA LYS A 52 -1.64 -5.59 4.17
C LYS A 52 -0.78 -5.69 2.91
N ALA A 53 -0.36 -4.55 2.34
CA ALA A 53 0.50 -4.53 1.17
C ALA A 53 1.89 -5.18 1.42
N LEU A 54 2.44 -5.02 2.63
CA LEU A 54 3.69 -5.68 3.02
C LEU A 54 3.52 -7.18 3.26
N GLN A 55 2.38 -7.60 3.81
CA GLN A 55 2.04 -9.03 3.95
C GLN A 55 1.90 -9.70 2.59
N GLU A 56 1.16 -9.09 1.66
CA GLU A 56 1.06 -9.61 0.28
C GLU A 56 2.43 -9.65 -0.43
N ALA A 57 3.30 -8.67 -0.20
CA ALA A 57 4.67 -8.71 -0.71
C ALA A 57 5.48 -9.85 -0.08
N ALA A 58 5.28 -10.14 1.21
CA ALA A 58 5.90 -11.26 1.90
C ALA A 58 5.41 -12.60 1.33
N GLU A 59 4.11 -12.77 1.14
CA GLU A 59 3.50 -13.96 0.56
C GLU A 59 4.04 -14.25 -0.85
N LEU A 60 4.23 -13.21 -1.67
CA LEU A 60 4.83 -13.34 -3.01
C LEU A 60 6.33 -13.69 -2.99
N LEU A 61 7.02 -13.40 -1.88
CA LEU A 61 8.43 -13.72 -1.68
C LEU A 61 8.64 -15.02 -0.90
N ALA A 62 7.59 -15.51 -0.25
CA ALA A 62 7.59 -16.71 0.56
C ALA A 62 7.71 -17.92 -0.38
N GLY A 63 8.82 -18.65 -0.25
CA GLY A 63 8.91 -20.04 -0.66
C GLY A 63 8.68 -20.94 0.57
N ASP A 64 9.31 -22.12 0.58
CA ASP A 64 9.33 -23.03 1.74
C ASP A 64 10.26 -22.56 2.89
N ASP A 65 10.46 -21.25 3.04
CA ASP A 65 11.43 -20.65 3.95
C ASP A 65 10.83 -20.27 5.31
N ASP A 66 11.68 -20.28 6.34
CA ASP A 66 11.35 -19.77 7.68
C ASP A 66 10.96 -18.27 7.64
N PRO A 67 10.00 -17.81 8.48
CA PRO A 67 9.53 -16.42 8.47
C PRO A 67 10.64 -15.37 8.66
N TRP A 68 11.73 -15.68 9.37
CA TRP A 68 12.86 -14.77 9.51
C TRP A 68 13.60 -14.56 8.18
N ARG A 69 13.76 -15.62 7.39
CA ARG A 69 14.37 -15.53 6.06
C ARG A 69 13.47 -14.75 5.10
N CYS A 70 12.15 -14.96 5.19
CA CYS A 70 11.18 -14.17 4.44
C CYS A 70 11.29 -12.68 4.79
N ALA A 71 11.40 -12.32 6.07
CA ALA A 71 11.59 -10.94 6.51
C ALA A 71 12.88 -10.30 5.95
N GLY A 72 13.99 -11.05 5.89
CA GLY A 72 15.24 -10.59 5.29
C GLY A 72 15.12 -10.34 3.78
N ARG A 73 14.40 -11.20 3.05
CA ARG A 73 14.11 -10.98 1.62
C ARG A 73 13.21 -9.78 1.40
N LEU A 74 12.19 -9.62 2.24
CA LEU A 74 11.30 -8.47 2.19
C LEU A 74 12.07 -7.17 2.46
N GLU A 75 12.99 -7.15 3.43
CA GLU A 75 13.87 -6.00 3.67
C GLU A 75 14.69 -5.65 2.43
N ALA A 76 15.33 -6.64 1.80
CA ALA A 76 16.10 -6.43 0.59
C ALA A 76 15.23 -5.91 -0.56
N ALA A 77 14.00 -6.43 -0.69
CA ALA A 77 13.03 -5.99 -1.70
C ALA A 77 12.58 -4.55 -1.46
N VAL A 78 12.27 -4.17 -0.21
CA VAL A 78 11.92 -2.78 0.18
C VAL A 78 13.07 -1.83 -0.17
N LYS A 79 14.31 -2.15 0.22
CA LYS A 79 15.48 -1.32 -0.08
C LYS A 79 15.72 -1.17 -1.58
N ARG A 80 15.62 -2.28 -2.34
CA ARG A 80 15.73 -2.25 -3.81
C ARG A 80 14.64 -1.39 -4.43
N PHE A 81 13.41 -1.54 -3.95
CA PHE A 81 12.27 -0.80 -4.46
C PHE A 81 12.47 0.70 -4.24
N GLU A 82 12.78 1.11 -3.01
CA GLU A 82 13.00 2.51 -2.65
C GLU A 82 14.16 3.14 -3.43
N ALA A 83 15.31 2.45 -3.51
CA ALA A 83 16.51 3.00 -4.14
C ALA A 83 16.44 3.04 -5.68
N ARG A 84 15.74 2.08 -6.31
CA ARG A 84 15.81 1.89 -7.77
C ARG A 84 14.45 1.99 -8.46
N ILE A 85 13.41 1.37 -7.94
CA ILE A 85 12.13 1.23 -8.64
C ILE A 85 11.26 2.48 -8.45
N LEU A 86 11.20 3.01 -7.23
CA LEU A 86 10.41 4.19 -6.90
C LEU A 86 10.81 5.43 -7.74
N PRO A 87 12.11 5.78 -7.90
CA PRO A 87 12.51 6.88 -8.77
C PRO A 87 12.12 6.70 -10.24
N LEU A 88 12.13 5.45 -10.73
CA LEU A 88 11.71 5.16 -12.11
C LEU A 88 10.19 5.32 -12.27
N LEU A 89 9.41 4.85 -11.30
CA LEU A 89 7.96 5.00 -11.28
C LEU A 89 7.49 6.46 -11.15
N LEU A 90 8.29 7.32 -10.51
CA LEU A 90 8.02 8.75 -10.46
C LEU A 90 8.21 9.43 -11.83
N ARG A 91 9.10 8.89 -12.68
CA ARG A 91 9.33 9.39 -14.05
C ARG A 91 8.33 8.80 -15.04
N ASP A 92 8.02 7.51 -14.88
CA ASP A 92 7.04 6.79 -15.70
C ASP A 92 6.09 5.97 -14.80
N PRO A 93 4.91 6.51 -14.49
CA PRO A 93 3.91 5.82 -13.67
C PRO A 93 3.37 4.52 -14.27
N GLN A 94 3.53 4.32 -15.59
CA GLN A 94 3.03 3.15 -16.32
C GLN A 94 4.10 2.07 -16.50
N LEU A 95 5.30 2.27 -15.93
CA LEU A 95 6.39 1.30 -16.00
C LEU A 95 5.92 -0.09 -15.54
N PRO A 96 6.10 -1.14 -16.37
CA PRO A 96 5.83 -2.50 -15.97
C PRO A 96 6.75 -2.92 -14.81
N ILE A 97 6.15 -3.31 -13.68
CA ILE A 97 6.87 -3.75 -12.48
C ILE A 97 6.41 -5.14 -12.05
N SER A 98 7.28 -5.85 -11.31
CA SER A 98 6.99 -7.20 -10.82
C SER A 98 5.80 -7.22 -9.83
N PRO A 99 5.13 -8.37 -9.62
CA PRO A 99 4.05 -8.46 -8.64
C PRO A 99 4.47 -8.02 -7.22
N VAL A 100 5.68 -8.37 -6.79
CA VAL A 100 6.25 -7.91 -5.51
C VAL A 100 6.36 -6.39 -5.49
N ASP A 101 6.89 -5.79 -6.55
CA ASP A 101 7.04 -4.34 -6.63
C ASP A 101 5.68 -3.62 -6.70
N LYS A 102 4.62 -4.25 -7.25
CA LYS A 102 3.25 -3.71 -7.20
C LYS A 102 2.70 -3.68 -5.76
N ALA A 103 2.97 -4.72 -4.98
CA ALA A 103 2.61 -4.75 -3.57
C ALA A 103 3.40 -3.69 -2.78
N LEU A 104 4.71 -3.58 -3.01
CA LEU A 104 5.53 -2.55 -2.41
C LEU A 104 5.08 -1.14 -2.79
N ARG A 105 4.73 -0.90 -4.07
CA ARG A 105 4.18 0.39 -4.52
C ARG A 105 2.97 0.80 -3.68
N ARG A 106 1.99 -0.11 -3.48
CA ARG A 106 0.83 0.13 -2.61
C ARG A 106 1.22 0.44 -1.16
N ALA A 107 2.27 -0.19 -0.62
CA ALA A 107 2.76 0.11 0.72
C ALA A 107 3.32 1.54 0.82
N PHE A 108 4.11 1.99 -0.16
CA PHE A 108 4.65 3.36 -0.20
C PHE A 108 3.56 4.41 -0.44
N ASP A 109 2.56 4.07 -1.25
CA ASP A 109 1.43 4.94 -1.57
C ASP A 109 0.47 5.18 -0.38
N SER A 110 0.61 4.41 0.70
CA SER A 110 -0.07 4.70 1.97
C SER A 110 0.33 6.06 2.57
N GLY A 111 1.46 6.64 2.12
CA GLY A 111 2.01 7.89 2.64
C GLY A 111 2.61 7.75 4.05
N LEU A 112 2.71 6.53 4.57
CA LEU A 112 3.37 6.23 5.84
C LEU A 112 4.77 5.70 5.59
N ARG A 113 5.65 5.91 6.58
CA ARG A 113 6.97 5.30 6.58
C ARG A 113 6.85 3.77 6.51
N VAL A 114 7.49 3.17 5.51
CA VAL A 114 7.58 1.71 5.35
C VAL A 114 8.68 1.19 6.28
N PRO A 115 8.44 0.11 7.06
CA PRO A 115 9.50 -0.52 7.85
C PRO A 115 10.62 -1.05 6.95
N GLY A 116 11.85 -0.63 7.24
CA GLY A 116 13.02 -0.95 6.42
C GLY A 116 14.00 -1.96 7.03
N THR A 117 13.64 -2.63 8.13
CA THR A 117 14.49 -3.60 8.83
C THR A 117 13.81 -4.96 8.94
N ALA A 118 14.56 -6.06 8.77
CA ALA A 118 14.02 -7.42 8.88
C ALA A 118 13.30 -7.65 10.21
N ARG A 119 13.79 -7.10 11.33
CA ARG A 119 13.13 -7.22 12.64
C ARG A 119 11.71 -6.66 12.63
N ASN A 120 11.51 -5.45 12.13
CA ASN A 120 10.18 -4.83 12.13
C ASN A 120 9.25 -5.49 11.11
N LEU A 121 9.81 -5.99 10.01
CA LEU A 121 9.07 -6.73 9.00
C LEU A 121 8.66 -8.12 9.51
N TYR A 122 9.53 -8.81 10.25
CA TYR A 122 9.22 -10.08 10.91
C TYR A 122 8.04 -9.94 11.87
N GLU A 123 8.05 -8.92 12.74
CA GLU A 123 6.94 -8.66 13.66
C GLU A 123 5.62 -8.34 12.94
N LEU A 124 5.68 -7.88 11.68
CA LEU A 124 4.50 -7.54 10.88
C LEU A 124 3.91 -8.76 10.15
N ILE A 125 4.76 -9.72 9.77
CA ILE A 125 4.37 -10.87 8.93
C ILE A 125 4.17 -12.17 9.72
N ARG A 126 4.55 -12.21 11.00
CA ARG A 126 4.32 -13.35 11.89
C ARG A 126 2.88 -13.44 12.41
#